data_AF-A0A536QC89-F1
#
_entry.id   AF-A0A536QC89-F1
#
_cell.length_a   1.000
_cell.length_b   1.000
_cell.length_c   1.000
_cell.angle_alpha   90.00
_cell.angle_beta   90.00
_cell.angle_gamma   90.00
#
_symmetry.space_group_name_H-M   'P 1'
#
loop_
_entity.id
_entity.type
_entity.pdbx_description
1 polymer ?
#
loop_
_entity_poly.entity_id
_entity_poly.type
_entity_poly.pdbx_seq_one_letter_code
_entity_poly.pdbx_strand_id
1 'polypeptide(L)' 'RERGVDTLRLVGDCTNICVLYTAADARNLGYAVEVPANAVTSFDEQAHRDALRELEKTLGAKILG' A
#
# COMPACT_ATOMS: atom_id res chain seq x y z
N ARG A 1 -14.55 -10.41 2.91
CA ARG A 1 -14.95 -11.37 1.84
C ARG A 1 -16.47 -11.36 1.59
N GLU A 2 -17.33 -11.44 2.61
CA GLU A 2 -18.80 -11.47 2.48
C GLU A 2 -19.41 -10.36 1.59
N ARG A 3 -18.78 -9.19 1.53
CA ARG A 3 -19.24 -8.04 0.73
C ARG A 3 -18.75 -8.04 -0.73
N GLY A 4 -18.07 -9.09 -1.18
CA GLY A 4 -17.55 -9.18 -2.56
C GLY A 4 -16.50 -8.13 -2.92
N VAL A 5 -15.85 -7.51 -1.92
CA VAL A 5 -14.77 -6.54 -2.17
C VAL A 5 -13.58 -7.25 -2.79
N ASP A 6 -13.07 -6.71 -3.88
CA ASP A 6 -11.89 -7.21 -4.61
C ASP A 6 -10.69 -6.24 -4.58
N THR A 7 -10.94 -4.97 -4.26
CA THR A 7 -9.95 -3.89 -4.30
C THR A 7 -9.93 -3.13 -2.97
N LEU A 8 -8.73 -2.93 -2.42
CA LEU A 8 -8.51 -2.15 -1.21
C LEU A 8 -7.71 -0.89 -1.55
N ARG A 9 -8.17 0.27 -1.08
CA ARG A 9 -7.43 1.53 -1.15
C ARG A 9 -6.88 1.87 0.24
N LEU A 10 -5.56 1.95 0.36
CA LEU A 10 -4.87 2.11 1.64
C LEU A 10 -4.38 3.54 1.82
N VAL A 11 -4.60 4.10 3.01
CA VAL A 11 -4.17 5.43 3.45
C VAL A 11 -3.68 5.35 4.90
N GLY A 12 -2.93 6.34 5.39
CA GLY A 12 -2.48 6.43 6.79
C GLY A 12 -0.96 6.40 6.99
N ASP A 13 -0.53 6.07 8.21
CA ASP A 13 0.88 5.98 8.61
C ASP A 13 1.20 4.60 9.25
N CYS A 14 2.44 4.12 9.25
CA CYS A 14 3.57 4.57 8.42
C CYS A 14 3.58 3.83 7.06
N THR A 15 4.01 4.51 6.00
CA THR A 15 4.05 3.98 4.62
C THR A 15 4.88 2.70 4.54
N ASN A 16 6.03 2.67 5.20
CA ASN A 16 6.99 1.57 5.22
C ASN A 16 6.77 0.54 6.35
N ILE A 17 5.68 0.66 7.11
CA ILE A 17 5.37 -0.25 8.22
C ILE A 17 3.95 -0.79 8.03
N CYS A 18 2.95 -0.14 8.63
CA CYS A 18 1.58 -0.62 8.63
C CYS A 18 1.01 -0.70 7.21
N VAL A 19 1.22 0.34 6.39
CA VAL A 19 0.70 0.38 5.02
C VAL A 19 1.35 -0.69 4.15
N LEU A 20 2.68 -0.81 4.20
CA LEU A 20 3.43 -1.80 3.41
C LEU A 20 3.01 -3.24 3.74
N TYR A 21 2.99 -3.62 5.01
CA TYR A 21 2.64 -4.98 5.40
C TYR A 21 1.15 -5.28 5.19
N THR A 22 0.26 -4.30 5.39
CA THR A 22 -1.16 -4.45 5.03
C THR A 22 -1.34 -4.67 3.53
N ALA A 23 -0.59 -3.93 2.69
CA ALA A 23 -0.61 -4.12 1.24
C ALA A 23 -0.08 -5.50 0.86
N ALA A 24 1.03 -5.95 1.46
CA ALA A 24 1.61 -7.27 1.21
C ALA A 24 0.60 -8.39 1.52
N ASP A 25 -0.04 -8.33 2.69
CA ASP A 25 -1.07 -9.29 3.09
C ASP A 25 -2.29 -9.23 2.16
N ALA A 26 -2.77 -8.03 1.81
CA ALA A 26 -3.87 -7.86 0.87
C ALA A 26 -3.55 -8.50 -0.50
N ARG A 27 -2.34 -8.29 -1.02
CA ARG A 27 -1.89 -8.87 -2.29
C ARG A 27 -1.79 -10.40 -2.19
N ASN A 28 -1.24 -10.93 -1.11
CA ASN A 28 -1.18 -12.37 -0.85
C ASN A 28 -2.57 -13.01 -0.74
N LEU A 29 -3.55 -12.28 -0.22
CA LEU A 29 -4.95 -12.71 -0.14
C LEU A 29 -5.74 -12.56 -1.45
N GLY A 30 -5.11 -12.00 -2.49
CA GLY A 30 -5.66 -11.85 -3.83
C GLY A 30 -6.40 -10.54 -4.10
N TYR A 31 -6.31 -9.54 -3.21
CA TYR A 31 -6.92 -8.23 -3.45
C TYR A 31 -6.07 -7.41 -4.44
N ALA A 32 -6.74 -6.59 -5.25
CA ALA A 32 -6.08 -5.43 -5.87
C ALA A 32 -5.82 -4.38 -4.79
N VAL A 33 -4.68 -3.68 -4.87
CA VAL A 33 -4.32 -2.65 -3.91
C VAL A 33 -4.03 -1.34 -4.63
N GLU A 34 -4.62 -0.26 -4.14
CA GLU A 34 -4.34 1.10 -4.57
C GLU A 34 -3.85 1.93 -3.39
N VAL A 35 -2.83 2.77 -3.60
CA VAL A 35 -2.26 3.63 -2.57
C VAL A 35 -2.14 5.06 -3.10
N PRO A 36 -2.93 6.02 -2.60
CA PRO A 36 -2.74 7.44 -2.92
C PRO A 36 -1.51 7.95 -2.18
N ALA A 37 -0.48 8.35 -2.94
CA ALA A 37 0.81 8.75 -2.39
C ALA A 37 0.69 9.98 -1.46
N ASN A 38 -0.26 10.88 -1.75
CA ASN A 38 -0.56 12.05 -0.94
C ASN A 38 -1.37 11.76 0.34
N ALA A 39 -1.84 10.52 0.53
CA ALA A 39 -2.64 10.09 1.68
C ALA A 39 -1.93 9.05 2.55
N VAL A 40 -0.63 8.82 2.30
CA VAL A 40 0.24 8.00 3.16
C VAL A 40 1.47 8.78 3.55
N THR A 41 2.01 8.53 4.73
CA THR A 41 3.23 9.20 5.20
C THR A 41 4.08 8.29 6.06
N SER A 42 5.33 8.68 6.29
CA SER A 42 6.22 8.09 7.29
C SER A 42 7.07 9.18 7.93
N PHE A 43 7.59 8.91 9.12
CA PHE A 43 8.54 9.79 9.80
C PHE A 43 9.94 9.80 9.14
N ASP A 44 10.24 8.82 8.30
CA ASP A 44 11.45 8.75 7.48
C ASP A 44 11.08 8.87 6.00
N GLU A 45 11.50 9.96 5.37
CA GLU A 45 11.16 10.23 3.97
C GLU A 45 11.82 9.26 2.99
N GLN A 46 13.03 8.77 3.30
CA GLN A 46 13.70 7.80 2.44
C GLN A 46 12.97 6.46 2.51
N ALA A 47 12.64 6.02 3.72
CA ALA A 47 11.85 4.82 3.92
C ALA A 47 10.45 4.94 3.28
N HIS A 48 9.81 6.11 3.33
CA HIS A 48 8.56 6.38 2.63
C HIS A 48 8.70 6.17 1.11
N ARG A 49 9.73 6.77 0.48
CA ARG A 49 9.97 6.65 -0.96
C ARG A 49 10.29 5.22 -1.38
N ASP A 50 11.07 4.50 -0.57
CA ASP A 50 11.43 3.12 -0.85
C ASP A 50 10.22 2.18 -0.70
N ALA A 51 9.37 2.41 0.30
CA ALA A 51 8.13 1.67 0.46
C ALA A 51 7.14 1.91 -0.69
N LEU A 52 6.98 3.15 -1.17
CA LEU A 52 6.16 3.42 -2.37
C LEU A 52 6.69 2.66 -3.59
N ARG A 53 8.02 2.58 -3.76
CA ARG A 53 8.63 1.80 -4.84
C ARG A 53 8.40 0.30 -4.67
N GLU A 54 8.51 -0.23 -3.45
CA GLU A 54 8.27 -1.64 -3.16
C GLU A 54 6.80 -2.04 -3.36
N LEU A 55 5.87 -1.19 -2.89
CA LEU A 55 4.44 -1.31 -3.14
C LEU A 55 4.16 -1.44 -4.64
N GLU A 56 4.77 -0.59 -5.46
CA GLU A 56 4.57 -0.60 -6.91
C GLU A 56 5.25 -1.79 -7.61
N LYS A 57 6.57 -1.95 -7.41
CA LYS A 57 7.40 -2.85 -8.23
C LYS A 57 7.41 -4.29 -7.74
N THR A 58 7.30 -4.50 -6.42
CA THR A 58 7.36 -5.84 -5.83
C THR A 58 5.97 -6.37 -5.58
N LEU A 59 5.11 -5.57 -4.93
CA LEU A 59 3.77 -6.01 -4.54
C LEU A 59 2.74 -5.82 -5.65
N GLY A 60 3.02 -4.99 -6.66
CA GLY A 60 2.10 -4.72 -7.76
C GLY A 60 0.87 -3.90 -7.34
N ALA A 61 1.00 -3.09 -6.29
CA ALA A 61 0.00 -2.08 -5.93
C ALA A 61 0.05 -0.91 -6.91
N LYS A 62 -1.09 -0.29 -7.17
CA LYS A 62 -1.18 0.90 -8.02
C LYS A 62 -1.01 2.15 -7.17
N ILE A 63 0.06 2.91 -7.41
CA ILE A 63 0.27 4.20 -6.74
C ILE A 63 -0.54 5.27 -7.47
N LEU A 64 -1.38 6.00 -6.74
CA LEU A 64 -2.19 7.10 -7.26
C LEU A 64 -1.51 8.44 -6.88
N GLY A 65 -1.47 9.37 -7.83
CA GLY A 65 -0.87 10.70 -7.68
C GLY A 65 -1.71 11.68 -6.88
#